data_AF-A0A9Q8VGF2-F1
#
_entry.id   AF-A0A9Q8VGF2-F1
#
_cell.length_a   1.000
_cell.length_b   1.000
_cell.length_c   1.000
_cell.angle_alpha   90.00
_cell.angle_beta   90.00
_cell.angle_gamma   90.00
#
_symmetry.space_group_name_H-M   'P 1'
#
loop_
_entity.id
_entity.type
_entity.pdbx_description
1 polymer ?
#
loop_
_entity_poly.entity_id
_entity_poly.type
_entity_poly.pdbx_seq_one_letter_code
_entity_poly.pdbx_strand_id
1 'polypeptide(L)'
;MDPWGHLAPWTFAGIMEQENVDLRPTIAITKAHMKLPELQESVKRGRLVPDGKVCLNELGELAVTKFAVEPVWYLPGVAERFGIDEATLRRSLFEHTGGSYPELITRGDIKIFLPPIGGLTVYCFGDPARMSDPSARLSLRIHDECNGSDVFGSDICTCRPYLIFGIEEAVKEAQNGGSGVVIYFRKEGRALGEVTKVLVYNARKRGADRASDYFTRTENIAGVKDMRFQALMPDILHWLGIQKIDRMLSMSNMKHDAIVGQGIPIHERVELPDELIPADSRVEIDAKITAGKFDRL
;
A
#
# COMPACT_ATOMS: atom_id res chain seq x y z
N MET A 1 14.63 -2.30 -0.76
CA MET A 1 14.41 -1.24 0.25
C MET A 1 15.66 -1.06 1.10
N ASP A 2 15.93 0.14 1.61
CA ASP A 2 16.97 0.42 2.62
C ASP A 2 16.53 -0.11 3.99
N PRO A 3 17.18 -1.17 4.53
CA PRO A 3 16.75 -1.76 5.79
C PRO A 3 17.23 -0.98 7.02
N TRP A 4 18.22 -0.10 6.86
CA TRP A 4 18.87 0.63 7.95
C TRP A 4 18.49 2.12 7.96
N GLY A 5 17.56 2.54 7.10
CA GLY A 5 17.15 3.94 6.98
C GLY A 5 16.68 4.58 8.27
N HIS A 6 16.14 3.78 9.19
CA HIS A 6 15.74 4.20 10.53
C HIS A 6 16.93 4.39 11.49
N LEU A 7 18.14 3.93 11.18
CA LEU A 7 19.33 4.04 12.04
C LEU A 7 20.23 5.23 11.68
N ALA A 8 20.00 5.88 10.54
CA ALA A 8 20.87 6.93 10.01
C ALA A 8 21.23 8.03 11.04
N PRO A 9 20.28 8.57 11.85
CA PRO A 9 20.61 9.59 12.86
C PRO A 9 21.60 9.13 13.93
N TRP A 10 21.64 7.83 14.25
CA TRP A 10 22.54 7.28 15.27
C TRP A 10 23.88 6.86 14.66
N THR A 11 23.85 6.22 13.49
CA THR A 11 25.06 5.73 12.82
C THR A 11 25.94 6.88 12.33
N PHE A 12 25.34 8.00 11.91
CA PHE A 12 26.07 9.14 11.32
C PHE A 12 26.12 10.38 12.20
N ALA A 13 25.77 10.29 13.48
CA ALA A 13 25.77 11.43 14.41
C ALA A 13 27.07 12.23 14.38
N GLY A 14 28.23 11.55 14.40
CA GLY A 14 29.53 12.21 14.37
C GLY A 14 29.80 13.00 13.08
N ILE A 15 29.35 12.50 11.93
CA ILE A 15 29.48 13.22 10.65
C ILE A 15 28.58 14.44 10.63
N MET A 16 27.33 14.29 11.08
CA MET A 16 26.37 15.40 11.16
C MET A 16 26.92 16.56 11.99
N GLU A 17 27.54 16.26 13.13
CA GLU A 17 28.18 17.26 14.00
C GLU A 17 29.45 17.87 13.39
N GLN A 18 30.36 17.03 12.87
CA GLN A 18 31.66 17.49 12.36
C GLN A 18 31.55 18.30 11.07
N GLU A 19 30.68 17.88 10.17
CA GLU A 19 30.52 18.49 8.84
C GLU A 19 29.34 19.47 8.79
N ASN A 20 28.57 19.62 9.88
CA ASN A 20 27.38 20.46 9.96
C ASN A 20 26.37 20.15 8.85
N VAL A 21 26.08 18.85 8.67
CA VAL A 21 25.15 18.33 7.65
C VAL A 21 23.93 17.67 8.30
N ASP A 22 22.76 17.84 7.68
CA ASP A 22 21.49 17.20 8.11
C ASP A 22 21.28 15.90 7.32
N LEU A 23 21.48 14.74 7.97
CA LEU A 23 21.21 13.42 7.41
C LEU A 23 19.86 12.91 7.92
N ARG A 24 18.87 12.86 7.02
CA ARG A 24 17.50 12.48 7.36
C ARG A 24 17.29 10.97 7.21
N PRO A 25 16.57 10.33 8.15
CA PRO A 25 16.20 8.93 8.00
C PRO A 25 15.14 8.77 6.89
N THR A 26 15.20 7.67 6.17
CA THR A 26 14.20 7.27 5.16
C THR A 26 13.04 6.49 5.78
N ILE A 27 13.13 6.18 7.08
CA ILE A 27 12.11 5.49 7.86
C ILE A 27 11.93 6.19 9.21
N ALA A 28 10.69 6.49 9.59
CA ALA A 28 10.35 7.09 10.88
C ALA A 28 9.18 6.35 11.54
N ILE A 29 9.23 6.18 12.86
CA ILE A 29 8.27 5.38 13.63
C ILE A 29 7.71 6.20 14.79
N THR A 30 6.40 6.14 15.01
CA THR A 30 5.77 6.80 16.16
C THR A 30 4.49 6.10 16.60
N LYS A 31 4.07 6.31 17.85
CA LYS A 31 2.76 5.90 18.35
C LYS A 31 1.78 7.05 18.21
N ALA A 32 0.54 6.75 17.85
CA ALA A 32 -0.50 7.76 17.73
C ALA A 32 -1.88 7.15 18.04
N HIS A 33 -2.88 8.02 18.12
CA HIS A 33 -4.27 7.61 18.04
C HIS A 33 -4.82 7.86 16.64
N MET A 34 -5.70 6.99 16.18
CA MET A 34 -6.41 7.10 14.91
C MET A 34 -7.91 7.24 15.17
N LYS A 35 -8.54 8.22 14.51
CA LYS A 35 -9.98 8.46 14.54
C LYS A 35 -10.48 8.49 13.12
N LEU A 36 -11.49 7.67 12.82
CA LEU A 36 -12.18 7.64 11.55
C LEU A 36 -13.69 7.65 11.81
N PRO A 37 -14.48 8.45 11.09
CA PRO A 37 -15.93 8.58 11.34
C PRO A 37 -16.68 7.24 11.37
N GLU A 38 -16.30 6.29 10.52
CA GLU A 38 -16.95 4.98 10.40
C GLU A 38 -16.76 4.09 11.63
N LEU A 39 -15.64 4.24 12.35
CA LEU A 39 -15.31 3.35 13.46
C LEU A 39 -16.27 3.53 14.62
N GLN A 40 -16.81 4.74 14.83
CA GLN A 40 -17.85 4.96 15.82
C GLN A 40 -19.11 4.15 15.49
N GLU A 41 -19.51 4.11 14.22
CA GLU A 41 -20.65 3.30 13.79
C GLU A 41 -20.35 1.80 13.89
N SER A 42 -19.11 1.40 13.60
CA SER A 42 -18.67 0.01 13.75
C SER A 42 -18.72 -0.44 15.22
N VAL A 43 -18.40 0.43 16.17
CA VAL A 43 -18.61 0.15 17.60
C VAL A 43 -20.10 0.06 17.95
N LYS A 44 -20.92 1.03 17.52
CA LYS A 44 -22.37 1.01 17.77
C LYS A 44 -23.06 -0.24 17.24
N ARG A 45 -22.61 -0.77 16.10
CA ARG A 45 -23.13 -1.99 15.47
C ARG A 45 -22.51 -3.28 16.04
N GLY A 46 -21.59 -3.17 17.00
CA GLY A 46 -20.89 -4.31 17.60
C GLY A 46 -19.88 -5.00 16.67
N ARG A 47 -19.52 -4.37 15.53
CA ARG A 47 -18.47 -4.87 14.64
C ARG A 47 -17.09 -4.65 15.23
N LEU A 48 -16.91 -3.61 16.05
CA LEU A 48 -15.73 -3.40 16.87
C LEU A 48 -16.15 -3.32 18.34
N VAL A 49 -15.34 -3.90 19.21
CA VAL A 49 -15.58 -3.89 20.66
C VAL A 49 -14.43 -3.15 21.33
N PRO A 50 -14.68 -2.08 22.10
CA PRO A 50 -13.65 -1.42 22.87
C PRO A 50 -13.02 -2.36 23.92
N ASP A 51 -11.69 -2.44 23.93
CA ASP A 51 -10.91 -3.22 24.91
C ASP A 51 -10.01 -2.33 25.77
N GLY A 52 -10.02 -1.01 25.52
CA GLY A 52 -9.19 -0.02 26.20
C GLY A 52 -7.71 -0.10 25.84
N LYS A 53 -7.32 -0.95 24.88
CA LYS A 53 -5.92 -1.19 24.49
C LYS A 53 -5.68 -0.93 23.02
N VAL A 54 -6.41 -1.62 22.15
CA VAL A 54 -6.35 -1.44 20.68
C VAL A 54 -7.48 -0.53 20.23
N CYS A 55 -8.72 -0.83 20.65
CA CYS A 55 -9.88 0.04 20.48
C CYS A 55 -10.17 0.71 21.83
N LEU A 56 -9.84 2.00 21.93
CA LEU A 56 -9.69 2.71 23.20
C LEU A 56 -11.01 3.07 23.86
N ASN A 57 -12.05 3.36 23.08
CA ASN A 57 -13.31 3.88 23.59
C ASN A 57 -14.49 3.64 22.64
N GLU A 58 -15.70 3.98 23.12
CA GLU A 58 -16.97 3.91 22.39
C GLU A 58 -17.03 4.82 21.13
N LEU A 59 -16.06 5.73 20.96
CA LEU A 59 -15.94 6.54 19.74
C LEU A 59 -15.14 5.83 18.64
N GLY A 60 -14.63 4.62 18.90
CA GLY A 60 -13.82 3.86 17.94
C GLY A 60 -12.42 4.44 17.75
N GLU A 61 -11.88 5.17 18.74
CA GLU A 61 -10.49 5.64 18.70
C GLU A 61 -9.53 4.46 18.82
N LEU A 62 -8.56 4.36 17.90
CA LEU A 62 -7.62 3.23 17.85
C LEU A 62 -6.23 3.66 18.30
N ALA A 63 -5.58 2.85 19.16
CA ALA A 63 -4.14 2.96 19.38
C ALA A 63 -3.40 2.31 18.21
N VAL A 64 -2.45 3.05 17.62
CA VAL A 64 -1.73 2.61 16.42
C VAL A 64 -0.26 2.98 16.48
N THR A 65 0.60 2.06 16.03
CA THR A 65 2.00 2.37 15.72
C THR A 65 2.12 2.63 14.22
N LYS A 66 2.69 3.77 13.86
CA LYS A 66 2.86 4.23 12.48
C LYS A 66 4.31 4.15 12.06
N PHE A 67 4.55 3.68 10.85
CA PHE A 67 5.87 3.62 10.22
C PHE A 67 5.77 4.33 8.88
N ALA A 68 6.39 5.51 8.76
CA ALA A 68 6.53 6.19 7.48
C ALA A 68 7.80 5.68 6.80
N VAL A 69 7.70 5.29 5.53
CA VAL A 69 8.80 4.68 4.78
C VAL A 69 8.90 5.32 3.40
N GLU A 70 10.07 5.85 3.10
CA GLU A 70 10.47 6.23 1.76
C GLU A 70 11.24 5.07 1.10
N PRO A 71 10.76 4.54 -0.04
CA PRO A 71 11.36 3.37 -0.66
C PRO A 71 12.69 3.75 -1.30
N VAL A 72 13.79 3.33 -0.69
CA VAL A 72 15.14 3.46 -1.28
C VAL A 72 15.47 2.23 -2.11
N TRP A 73 15.97 2.45 -3.33
CA TRP A 73 16.30 1.39 -4.28
C TRP A 73 17.80 1.16 -4.35
N TYR A 74 18.19 -0.11 -4.28
CA TYR A 74 19.53 -0.55 -4.69
C TYR A 74 19.47 -0.91 -6.18
N LEU A 75 19.98 -0.02 -7.03
CA LEU A 75 19.80 -0.10 -8.49
C LEU A 75 20.27 -1.43 -9.11
N PRO A 76 21.43 -2.00 -8.72
CA PRO A 76 21.86 -3.31 -9.25
C PRO A 76 20.84 -4.42 -8.94
N GLY A 77 20.35 -4.47 -7.70
CA GLY A 77 19.37 -5.48 -7.30
C GLY A 77 17.99 -5.28 -7.94
N VAL A 78 17.60 -4.03 -8.23
CA VAL A 78 16.37 -3.74 -9.00
C VAL A 78 16.54 -4.20 -10.45
N ALA A 79 17.69 -3.95 -11.07
CA ALA A 79 17.98 -4.37 -12.44
C ALA A 79 17.96 -5.91 -12.57
N GLU A 80 18.61 -6.60 -11.63
CA GLU A 80 18.58 -8.07 -11.52
C GLU A 80 17.15 -8.59 -11.41
N ARG A 81 16.33 -7.99 -10.54
CA ARG A 81 14.91 -8.36 -10.38
C ARG A 81 14.09 -8.20 -11.66
N PHE A 82 14.51 -7.30 -12.56
CA PHE A 82 13.85 -7.06 -13.84
C PHE A 82 14.48 -7.86 -14.99
N GLY A 83 15.55 -8.61 -14.74
CA GLY A 83 16.27 -9.35 -15.77
C GLY A 83 16.93 -8.44 -16.81
N ILE A 84 17.29 -7.22 -16.43
CA ILE A 84 17.99 -6.24 -17.28
C ILE A 84 19.31 -5.82 -16.64
N ASP A 85 20.21 -5.25 -17.42
CA ASP A 85 21.43 -4.65 -16.89
C ASP A 85 21.16 -3.29 -16.22
N GLU A 86 22.06 -2.90 -15.30
CA GLU A 86 21.95 -1.65 -14.54
C GLU A 86 21.94 -0.40 -15.45
N ALA A 87 22.66 -0.42 -16.58
CA ALA A 87 22.72 0.72 -17.48
C ALA A 87 21.39 0.92 -18.22
N THR A 88 20.76 -0.17 -18.65
CA THR A 88 19.41 -0.15 -19.22
C THR A 88 18.40 0.39 -18.22
N LEU A 89 18.43 -0.08 -16.96
CA LEU A 89 17.56 0.43 -15.90
C LEU A 89 17.74 1.95 -15.72
N ARG A 90 18.98 2.42 -15.59
CA ARG A 90 19.29 3.85 -15.40
C ARG A 90 18.82 4.70 -16.56
N ARG A 91 19.05 4.25 -17.80
CA ARG A 91 18.56 4.96 -19.00
C ARG A 91 17.04 5.09 -18.98
N SER A 92 16.33 4.00 -18.69
CA SER A 92 14.87 4.02 -18.60
C SER A 92 14.37 4.95 -17.49
N LEU A 93 15.02 4.93 -16.31
CA LEU A 93 14.69 5.86 -15.24
C LEU A 93 14.89 7.32 -15.68
N PHE A 94 16.03 7.63 -16.31
CA PHE A 94 16.33 8.98 -16.79
C PHE A 94 15.31 9.47 -17.84
N GLU A 95 14.94 8.62 -18.79
CA GLU A 95 13.94 8.96 -19.82
C GLU A 95 12.56 9.21 -19.21
N HIS A 96 12.10 8.32 -18.32
CA HIS A 96 10.77 8.41 -17.73
C HIS A 96 10.65 9.44 -16.60
N THR A 97 11.75 9.90 -16.02
CA THR A 97 11.75 11.07 -15.13
C THR A 97 11.84 12.40 -15.89
N GLY A 98 11.81 12.37 -17.24
CA GLY A 98 11.93 13.59 -18.06
C GLY A 98 13.31 14.23 -17.97
N GLY A 99 14.37 13.44 -17.74
CA GLY A 99 15.72 13.92 -17.52
C GLY A 99 15.98 14.47 -16.12
N SER A 100 15.09 14.22 -15.16
CA SER A 100 15.31 14.65 -13.76
C SER A 100 16.38 13.80 -13.07
N TYR A 101 17.12 14.42 -12.15
CA TYR A 101 18.22 13.82 -11.37
C TYR A 101 19.38 13.26 -12.20
N PRO A 102 19.89 14.01 -13.22
CA PRO A 102 20.94 13.51 -14.09
C PRO A 102 22.17 13.08 -13.29
N GLU A 103 22.57 13.84 -12.28
CA GLU A 103 23.71 13.57 -11.42
C GLU A 103 23.56 12.30 -10.57
N LEU A 104 22.34 11.85 -10.26
CA LEU A 104 22.12 10.63 -9.47
C LEU A 104 21.96 9.39 -10.36
N ILE A 105 21.34 9.55 -11.53
CA ILE A 105 21.01 8.43 -12.41
C ILE A 105 22.18 8.08 -13.34
N THR A 106 22.91 9.07 -13.84
CA THR A 106 24.03 8.85 -14.79
C THR A 106 25.34 8.44 -14.11
N ARG A 107 25.46 8.69 -12.80
CA ARG A 107 26.62 8.30 -11.99
C ARG A 107 26.58 6.82 -11.63
N GLY A 108 27.37 6.02 -12.33
CA GLY A 108 27.47 4.57 -12.11
C GLY A 108 28.08 4.18 -10.76
N ASP A 109 28.76 5.09 -10.08
CA ASP A 109 29.34 4.89 -8.75
C ASP A 109 28.30 4.98 -7.62
N ILE A 110 27.18 5.70 -7.83
CA ILE A 110 26.08 5.80 -6.87
C ILE A 110 25.12 4.64 -7.09
N LYS A 111 25.12 3.63 -6.21
CA LYS A 111 24.26 2.43 -6.36
C LYS A 111 22.88 2.54 -5.73
N ILE A 112 22.64 3.61 -4.98
CA ILE A 112 21.41 3.83 -4.23
C ILE A 112 20.64 4.97 -4.90
N PHE A 113 19.33 4.79 -5.06
CA PHE A 113 18.45 5.78 -5.65
C PHE A 113 17.20 5.94 -4.79
N LEU A 114 16.89 7.18 -4.41
CA LEU A 114 15.62 7.53 -3.81
C LEU A 114 14.67 7.98 -4.93
N PRO A 115 13.79 7.10 -5.44
CA PRO A 115 12.86 7.45 -6.49
C PRO A 115 11.90 8.57 -6.04
N PRO A 116 11.55 9.51 -6.94
CA PRO A 116 10.59 10.58 -6.66
C PRO A 116 9.15 10.06 -6.71
N ILE A 117 8.86 9.00 -5.95
CA ILE A 117 7.55 8.36 -5.87
C ILE A 117 6.96 8.56 -4.48
N GLY A 118 5.64 8.45 -4.38
CA GLY A 118 4.97 8.45 -3.09
C GLY A 118 5.50 7.31 -2.20
N GLY A 119 5.85 7.65 -0.96
CA GLY A 119 6.20 6.65 0.05
C GLY A 119 5.00 5.81 0.49
N LEU A 120 5.15 5.15 1.63
CA LEU A 120 4.09 4.37 2.24
C LEU A 120 4.04 4.61 3.74
N THR A 121 2.88 4.33 4.32
CA THR A 121 2.69 4.31 5.77
C THR A 121 2.17 2.95 6.19
N VAL A 122 2.85 2.31 7.14
CA VAL A 122 2.35 1.12 7.82
C VAL A 122 1.62 1.56 9.09
N TYR A 123 0.45 1.00 9.32
CA TYR A 123 -0.34 1.13 10.54
C TYR A 123 -0.42 -0.24 11.19
N CYS A 124 0.23 -0.40 12.33
CA CYS A 124 0.19 -1.60 13.15
C CYS A 124 -0.76 -1.40 14.33
N PHE A 125 -1.72 -2.30 14.47
CA PHE A 125 -2.62 -2.41 15.60
C PHE A 125 -2.13 -3.53 16.52
N GLY A 126 -2.06 -3.24 17.82
CA GLY A 126 -1.41 -4.13 18.80
C GLY A 126 0.10 -3.95 18.88
N ASP A 127 0.80 -5.00 19.31
CA ASP A 127 2.25 -5.00 19.51
C ASP A 127 3.01 -5.21 18.18
N PRO A 128 3.86 -4.25 17.73
CA PRO A 128 4.67 -4.42 16.54
C PRO A 128 5.55 -5.67 16.49
N ALA A 129 6.00 -6.18 17.65
CA ALA A 129 6.82 -7.37 17.70
C ALA A 129 6.07 -8.64 17.23
N ARG A 130 4.73 -8.61 17.24
CA ARG A 130 3.89 -9.72 16.77
C ARG A 130 3.79 -9.80 15.24
N MET A 131 4.13 -8.74 14.50
CA MET A 131 4.02 -8.74 13.03
C MET A 131 4.95 -9.77 12.38
N SER A 132 6.14 -9.96 12.95
CA SER A 132 7.16 -10.89 12.44
C SER A 132 7.21 -12.22 13.20
N ASP A 133 6.40 -12.38 14.25
CA ASP A 133 6.31 -13.61 15.06
C ASP A 133 5.53 -14.69 14.30
N PRO A 134 6.17 -15.79 13.85
CA PRO A 134 5.46 -16.84 13.09
C PRO A 134 4.43 -17.59 13.92
N SER A 135 4.46 -17.49 15.26
CA SER A 135 3.47 -18.10 16.14
C SER A 135 2.21 -17.26 16.32
N ALA A 136 2.28 -15.96 16.01
CA ALA A 136 1.14 -15.06 16.02
C ALA A 136 0.37 -15.15 14.70
N ARG A 137 -0.93 -14.86 14.75
CA ARG A 137 -1.75 -14.68 13.54
C ARG A 137 -1.59 -13.25 13.01
N LEU A 138 -1.52 -13.12 11.69
CA LEU A 138 -1.40 -11.84 11.00
C LEU A 138 -2.59 -11.60 10.05
N SER A 139 -3.33 -10.52 10.30
CA SER A 139 -4.30 -9.95 9.37
C SER A 139 -3.70 -8.73 8.67
N LEU A 140 -3.59 -8.79 7.34
CA LEU A 140 -2.92 -7.78 6.51
C LEU A 140 -3.86 -7.17 5.47
N ARG A 141 -3.94 -5.83 5.45
CA ARG A 141 -4.54 -5.06 4.38
C ARG A 141 -3.49 -4.23 3.65
N ILE A 142 -3.37 -4.42 2.34
CA ILE A 142 -2.56 -3.56 1.47
C ILE A 142 -3.46 -2.66 0.65
N HIS A 143 -3.37 -1.37 0.90
CA HIS A 143 -4.20 -0.34 0.28
C HIS A 143 -3.37 0.54 -0.64
N ASP A 144 -3.86 0.74 -1.86
CA ASP A 144 -3.31 1.77 -2.76
C ASP A 144 -4.19 3.01 -2.62
N GLU A 145 -3.56 4.16 -2.43
CA GLU A 145 -4.22 5.46 -2.25
C GLU A 145 -5.30 5.73 -3.29
N CYS A 146 -6.44 6.20 -2.80
CA CYS A 146 -7.56 6.64 -3.62
C CYS A 146 -8.19 7.87 -2.97
N ASN A 147 -7.57 9.03 -3.12
CA ASN A 147 -7.95 10.33 -2.56
C ASN A 147 -9.47 10.61 -2.64
N GLY A 148 -10.05 10.45 -3.83
CA GLY A 148 -11.49 10.66 -4.04
C GLY A 148 -12.40 9.78 -3.16
N SER A 149 -12.01 8.54 -2.86
CA SER A 149 -12.79 7.65 -1.98
C SER A 149 -12.34 7.80 -0.53
N ASP A 150 -11.03 7.73 -0.29
CA ASP A 150 -10.42 7.71 1.04
C ASP A 150 -10.60 9.04 1.79
N VAL A 151 -10.59 10.18 1.11
CA VAL A 151 -10.73 11.50 1.75
C VAL A 151 -12.16 12.05 1.58
N PHE A 152 -12.73 11.91 0.38
CA PHE A 152 -14.00 12.56 0.03
C PHE A 152 -15.21 11.62 -0.04
N GLY A 153 -15.03 10.32 0.22
CA GLY A 153 -16.16 9.38 0.33
C GLY A 153 -16.87 9.07 -0.99
N SER A 154 -16.18 9.16 -2.13
CA SER A 154 -16.76 8.77 -3.42
C SER A 154 -17.27 7.31 -3.42
N ASP A 155 -18.47 7.13 -3.95
CA ASP A 155 -19.25 5.89 -4.12
C ASP A 155 -18.95 5.12 -5.42
N ILE A 156 -18.07 5.67 -6.27
CA ILE A 156 -17.71 5.11 -7.58
C ILE A 156 -16.79 3.89 -7.45
N CYS A 157 -16.11 3.73 -6.31
CA CYS A 157 -15.20 2.61 -6.07
C CYS A 157 -15.29 2.09 -4.62
N THR A 158 -14.79 0.87 -4.41
CA THR A 158 -14.80 0.20 -3.10
C THR A 158 -13.57 0.47 -2.23
N CYS A 159 -12.72 1.43 -2.60
CA CYS A 159 -11.45 1.68 -1.89
C CYS A 159 -11.66 1.99 -0.41
N ARG A 160 -12.49 2.99 -0.07
CA ARG A 160 -12.75 3.36 1.33
C ARG A 160 -13.49 2.26 2.11
N PRO A 161 -14.63 1.69 1.64
CA PRO A 161 -15.28 0.59 2.35
C PRO A 161 -14.34 -0.56 2.71
N TYR A 162 -13.45 -0.91 1.78
CA TYR A 162 -12.50 -2.01 1.97
C TYR A 162 -11.29 -1.62 2.82
N LEU A 163 -10.92 -0.34 2.86
CA LEU A 163 -9.96 0.19 3.82
C LEU A 163 -10.51 0.12 5.25
N ILE A 164 -11.75 0.58 5.46
CA ILE A 164 -12.41 0.54 6.77
C ILE A 164 -12.58 -0.90 7.25
N PHE A 165 -13.10 -1.79 6.40
CA PHE A 165 -13.18 -3.23 6.70
C PHE A 165 -11.79 -3.82 7.01
N GLY A 166 -10.77 -3.42 6.24
CA GLY A 166 -9.37 -3.78 6.48
C GLY A 166 -8.88 -3.42 7.88
N ILE A 167 -9.18 -2.20 8.33
CA ILE A 167 -8.84 -1.70 9.66
C ILE A 167 -9.62 -2.47 10.74
N GLU A 168 -10.91 -2.70 10.55
CA GLU A 168 -11.75 -3.42 11.53
C GLU A 168 -11.20 -4.82 11.82
N GLU A 169 -10.91 -5.59 10.77
CA GLU A 169 -10.38 -6.94 10.90
C GLU A 169 -8.95 -6.96 11.45
N ALA A 170 -8.11 -5.99 11.08
CA ALA A 170 -6.79 -5.83 11.67
C ALA A 170 -6.87 -5.56 13.18
N VAL A 171 -7.79 -4.69 13.62
CA VAL A 171 -8.04 -4.43 15.05
C VAL A 171 -8.50 -5.70 15.75
N LYS A 172 -9.46 -6.45 15.18
CA LYS A 172 -9.93 -7.72 15.76
C LYS A 172 -8.82 -8.73 15.92
N GLU A 173 -7.95 -8.87 14.92
CA GLU A 173 -6.80 -9.79 15.00
C GLU A 173 -5.85 -9.41 16.14
N ALA A 174 -5.55 -8.11 16.26
CA ALA A 174 -4.71 -7.60 17.34
C ALA A 174 -5.34 -7.84 18.73
N GLN A 175 -6.66 -7.66 18.86
CA GLN A 175 -7.40 -7.93 20.10
C GLN A 175 -7.40 -9.41 20.49
N ASN A 176 -7.39 -10.30 19.49
CA ASN A 176 -7.30 -11.75 19.68
C ASN A 176 -5.88 -12.26 19.99
N GLY A 177 -4.91 -11.36 20.21
CA GLY A 177 -3.53 -11.69 20.53
C GLY A 177 -2.63 -11.92 19.31
N GLY A 178 -3.14 -11.68 18.10
CA GLY A 178 -2.36 -11.65 16.86
C GLY A 178 -1.82 -10.25 16.56
N SER A 179 -1.67 -9.95 15.27
CA SER A 179 -1.23 -8.66 14.76
C SER A 179 -2.10 -8.19 13.61
N GLY A 180 -2.48 -6.91 13.66
CA GLY A 180 -3.23 -6.25 12.60
C GLY A 180 -2.36 -5.25 11.87
N VAL A 181 -2.22 -5.39 10.55
CA VAL A 181 -1.37 -4.50 9.75
C VAL A 181 -2.13 -3.95 8.57
N VAL A 182 -2.12 -2.62 8.43
CA VAL A 182 -2.63 -1.93 7.24
C VAL A 182 -1.48 -1.15 6.62
N ILE A 183 -1.16 -1.43 5.36
CA ILE A 183 -0.13 -0.71 4.61
C ILE A 183 -0.82 0.18 3.58
N TYR A 184 -0.58 1.49 3.68
CA TYR A 184 -1.12 2.50 2.80
C TYR A 184 -0.02 2.99 1.84
N PHE A 185 -0.09 2.57 0.59
CA PHE A 185 0.80 3.01 -0.47
C PHE A 185 0.27 4.29 -1.11
N ARG A 186 1.10 5.34 -1.20
CA ARG A 186 0.75 6.60 -1.87
C ARG A 186 0.85 6.49 -3.39
N LYS A 187 -0.03 5.65 -3.96
CA LYS A 187 -0.09 5.26 -5.38
C LYS A 187 -1.46 5.61 -5.98
N GLU A 188 -1.79 6.90 -6.02
CA GLU A 188 -3.07 7.36 -6.60
C GLU A 188 -3.29 6.87 -8.04
N GLY A 189 -4.55 6.52 -8.36
CA GLY A 189 -4.97 6.24 -9.73
C GLY A 189 -4.21 5.11 -10.41
N ARG A 190 -3.76 4.08 -9.67
CA ARG A 190 -2.88 3.01 -10.19
C ARG A 190 -1.50 3.51 -10.63
N ALA A 191 -0.98 4.52 -9.95
CA ALA A 191 0.22 5.27 -10.30
C ALA A 191 0.11 6.08 -11.61
N LEU A 192 -1.10 6.29 -12.14
CA LEU A 192 -1.36 7.19 -13.28
C LEU A 192 -1.71 8.62 -12.85
N GLY A 193 -1.88 8.85 -11.55
CA GLY A 193 -2.29 10.14 -10.99
C GLY A 193 -3.79 10.44 -11.12
N GLU A 194 -4.22 11.47 -10.40
CA GLU A 194 -5.63 11.84 -10.26
C GLU A 194 -6.25 12.37 -11.57
N VAL A 195 -5.50 13.14 -12.36
CA VAL A 195 -5.97 13.69 -13.65
C VAL A 195 -6.38 12.57 -14.60
N THR A 196 -5.51 11.57 -14.79
CA THR A 196 -5.78 10.41 -15.65
C THR A 196 -7.01 9.63 -15.17
N LYS A 197 -7.15 9.45 -13.86
CA LYS A 197 -8.32 8.81 -13.24
C LYS A 197 -9.61 9.57 -13.56
N VAL A 198 -9.61 10.89 -13.41
CA VAL A 198 -10.78 11.73 -13.72
C VAL A 198 -11.10 11.71 -15.23
N LEU A 199 -10.09 11.72 -16.09
CA LEU A 199 -10.29 11.57 -17.55
C LEU A 199 -10.96 10.23 -17.89
N VAL A 200 -10.53 9.13 -17.27
CA VAL A 200 -11.16 7.82 -17.41
C VAL A 200 -12.60 7.85 -16.90
N TYR A 201 -12.89 8.46 -15.75
CA TYR A 201 -14.25 8.61 -15.23
C TYR A 201 -15.16 9.44 -16.14
N ASN A 202 -14.64 10.54 -16.69
CA ASN A 202 -15.39 11.38 -17.64
C ASN A 202 -15.70 10.62 -18.94
N ALA A 203 -14.73 9.86 -19.44
CA ALA A 203 -14.94 8.99 -20.60
C ALA A 203 -15.92 7.86 -20.30
N ARG A 204 -16.00 7.37 -19.06
CA ARG A 204 -17.03 6.42 -18.61
C ARG A 204 -18.43 7.05 -18.66
N LYS A 205 -18.62 8.21 -18.02
CA LYS A 205 -19.92 8.91 -17.97
C LYS A 205 -20.47 9.32 -19.34
N ARG A 206 -19.60 9.52 -20.34
CA ARG A 206 -20.00 9.93 -21.70
C ARG A 206 -20.36 8.76 -22.64
N GLY A 207 -20.16 7.50 -22.25
CA GLY A 207 -20.55 6.32 -23.03
C GLY A 207 -21.32 5.29 -22.18
N ALA A 208 -21.93 4.27 -22.78
CA ALA A 208 -22.60 3.20 -22.01
C ALA A 208 -21.59 2.51 -21.07
N ASP A 209 -21.89 2.42 -19.78
CA ASP A 209 -20.99 1.90 -18.74
C ASP A 209 -21.06 0.35 -18.72
N ARG A 210 -20.33 -0.29 -19.64
CA ARG A 210 -20.23 -1.76 -19.71
C ARG A 210 -18.89 -2.20 -19.13
N ALA A 211 -18.92 -3.24 -18.29
CA ALA A 211 -17.72 -3.84 -17.68
C ALA A 211 -16.64 -4.24 -18.72
N SER A 212 -17.06 -4.62 -19.93
CA SER A 212 -16.18 -4.96 -21.07
C SER A 212 -15.26 -3.82 -21.51
N ASP A 213 -15.67 -2.57 -21.32
CA ASP A 213 -14.98 -1.40 -21.88
C ASP A 213 -14.04 -0.73 -20.87
N TYR A 214 -14.05 -1.19 -19.61
CA TYR A 214 -13.39 -0.56 -18.48
C TYR A 214 -11.88 -0.39 -18.70
N PHE A 215 -11.19 -1.46 -19.12
CA PHE A 215 -9.74 -1.43 -19.35
C PHE A 215 -9.38 -0.80 -20.70
N THR A 216 -10.22 -0.98 -21.72
CA THR A 216 -10.04 -0.38 -23.04
C THR A 216 -10.09 1.15 -22.98
N ARG A 217 -11.01 1.73 -22.19
CA ARG A 217 -11.04 3.19 -21.99
C ARG A 217 -9.84 3.70 -21.18
N THR A 218 -9.36 2.90 -20.23
CA THR A 218 -8.13 3.22 -19.49
C THR A 218 -6.93 3.22 -20.44
N GLU A 219 -6.80 2.20 -21.28
CA GLU A 219 -5.74 2.08 -22.30
C GLU A 219 -5.79 3.21 -23.34
N ASN A 220 -6.98 3.58 -23.83
CA ASN A 220 -7.15 4.66 -24.81
C ASN A 220 -6.75 6.05 -24.26
N ILE A 221 -6.78 6.24 -22.93
CA ILE A 221 -6.53 7.53 -22.28
C ILE A 221 -5.13 7.57 -21.67
N ALA A 222 -4.71 6.50 -21.00
CA ALA A 222 -3.45 6.41 -20.28
C ALA A 222 -2.33 5.75 -21.12
N GLY A 223 -2.65 5.18 -22.28
CA GLY A 223 -1.71 4.41 -23.11
C GLY A 223 -1.36 3.03 -22.55
N VAL A 224 -1.79 2.70 -21.33
CA VAL A 224 -1.50 1.45 -20.62
C VAL A 224 -2.66 1.05 -19.71
N LYS A 225 -2.92 -0.25 -19.57
CA LYS A 225 -4.06 -0.78 -18.78
C LYS A 225 -3.85 -0.71 -17.26
N ASP A 226 -2.61 -0.76 -16.81
CA ASP A 226 -2.21 -0.77 -15.39
C ASP A 226 -0.70 -0.50 -15.28
N MET A 227 -0.29 0.59 -14.63
CA MET A 227 1.13 0.85 -14.34
C MET A 227 1.56 0.37 -12.95
N ARG A 228 0.67 -0.31 -12.20
CA ARG A 228 1.02 -0.79 -10.86
C ARG A 228 2.06 -1.89 -10.96
N PHE A 229 3.28 -1.46 -10.75
CA PHE A 229 4.39 -2.36 -10.54
C PHE A 229 4.38 -2.86 -9.09
N GLN A 230 3.91 -4.10 -8.90
CA GLN A 230 3.80 -4.72 -7.58
C GLN A 230 5.07 -5.51 -7.19
N ALA A 231 6.07 -5.69 -8.06
CA ALA A 231 7.24 -6.50 -7.71
C ALA A 231 8.16 -5.85 -6.67
N LEU A 232 7.98 -4.57 -6.36
CA LEU A 232 8.65 -3.90 -5.22
C LEU A 232 7.72 -3.73 -4.01
N MET A 233 6.44 -4.07 -4.14
CA MET A 233 5.46 -3.89 -3.06
C MET A 233 5.76 -4.78 -1.83
N PRO A 234 6.19 -6.05 -1.97
CA PRO A 234 6.52 -6.88 -0.82
C PRO A 234 7.78 -6.47 -0.06
N ASP A 235 8.61 -5.55 -0.57
CA ASP A 235 9.85 -5.12 0.11
C ASP A 235 9.59 -4.67 1.56
N ILE A 236 8.49 -3.95 1.80
CA ILE A 236 8.13 -3.51 3.15
C ILE A 236 7.77 -4.70 4.06
N LEU A 237 7.16 -5.75 3.52
CA LEU A 237 6.79 -6.94 4.30
C LEU A 237 8.05 -7.67 4.77
N HIS A 238 9.05 -7.80 3.89
CA HIS A 238 10.36 -8.36 4.24
C HIS A 238 11.10 -7.49 5.26
N TRP A 239 11.05 -6.15 5.12
CA TRP A 239 11.65 -5.25 6.09
C TRP A 239 11.00 -5.37 7.48
N LEU A 240 9.67 -5.51 7.53
CA LEU A 240 8.93 -5.78 8.77
C LEU A 240 9.22 -7.18 9.34
N GLY A 241 9.91 -8.05 8.60
CA GLY A 241 10.19 -9.42 9.01
C GLY A 241 8.99 -10.36 8.88
N ILE A 242 7.97 -10.01 8.11
CA ILE A 242 6.76 -10.82 7.92
C ILE A 242 7.12 -12.07 7.10
N GLN A 243 6.84 -13.24 7.67
CA GLN A 243 7.14 -14.54 7.04
C GLN A 243 5.91 -15.27 6.51
N LYS A 244 4.71 -14.95 6.99
CA LYS A 244 3.44 -15.50 6.53
C LYS A 244 2.32 -14.49 6.75
N ILE A 245 1.25 -14.59 5.97
CA ILE A 245 0.02 -13.83 6.16
C ILE A 245 -1.11 -14.81 6.38
N ASP A 246 -1.68 -14.83 7.58
CA ASP A 246 -2.80 -15.73 7.87
C ASP A 246 -4.06 -15.27 7.15
N ARG A 247 -4.33 -13.95 7.15
CA ARG A 247 -5.50 -13.37 6.48
C ARG A 247 -5.09 -12.15 5.67
N MET A 248 -5.27 -12.21 4.35
CA MET A 248 -5.05 -11.08 3.45
C MET A 248 -6.38 -10.48 3.01
N LEU A 249 -6.60 -9.22 3.36
CA LEU A 249 -7.84 -8.50 3.06
C LEU A 249 -7.77 -7.89 1.68
N SER A 250 -7.83 -8.73 0.65
CA SER A 250 -7.75 -8.30 -0.75
C SER A 250 -8.29 -9.35 -1.72
N MET A 251 -9.07 -8.87 -2.69
CA MET A 251 -9.43 -9.64 -3.88
C MET A 251 -8.39 -9.54 -5.01
N SER A 252 -7.29 -8.80 -4.85
CA SER A 252 -6.37 -8.52 -5.96
C SER A 252 -5.36 -9.64 -6.21
N ASN A 253 -5.49 -10.35 -7.34
CA ASN A 253 -4.55 -11.41 -7.77
C ASN A 253 -3.13 -10.84 -7.92
N MET A 254 -2.99 -9.66 -8.53
CA MET A 254 -1.68 -9.00 -8.67
C MET A 254 -0.95 -8.74 -7.34
N LYS A 255 -1.68 -8.50 -6.24
CA LYS A 255 -1.07 -8.27 -4.93
C LYS A 255 -0.70 -9.60 -4.29
N HIS A 256 -1.63 -10.56 -4.36
CA HIS A 256 -1.41 -11.93 -3.91
C HIS A 256 -0.17 -12.54 -4.56
N ASP A 257 -0.13 -12.57 -5.89
CA ASP A 257 0.93 -13.24 -6.66
C ASP A 257 2.29 -12.58 -6.44
N ALA A 258 2.33 -11.25 -6.30
CA ALA A 258 3.56 -10.54 -5.99
C ALA A 258 4.13 -10.93 -4.62
N ILE A 259 3.27 -11.11 -3.60
CA ILE A 259 3.67 -11.47 -2.24
C ILE A 259 4.10 -12.94 -2.18
N VAL A 260 3.27 -13.85 -2.70
CA VAL A 260 3.58 -15.29 -2.72
C VAL A 260 4.82 -15.57 -3.58
N GLY A 261 4.96 -14.89 -4.72
CA GLY A 261 6.13 -14.99 -5.59
C GLY A 261 7.44 -14.53 -4.95
N GLN A 262 7.39 -13.77 -3.85
CA GLN A 262 8.56 -13.39 -3.04
C GLN A 262 8.73 -14.24 -1.77
N GLY A 263 7.99 -15.36 -1.67
CA GLY A 263 8.17 -16.35 -0.61
C GLY A 263 7.38 -16.07 0.67
N ILE A 264 6.42 -15.16 0.65
CA ILE A 264 5.50 -14.93 1.79
C ILE A 264 4.17 -15.65 1.49
N PRO A 265 3.90 -16.83 2.07
CA PRO A 265 2.63 -17.52 1.88
C PRO A 265 1.46 -16.73 2.46
N ILE A 266 0.32 -16.81 1.77
CA ILE A 266 -0.97 -16.27 2.21
C ILE A 266 -1.90 -17.46 2.45
N HIS A 267 -2.44 -17.60 3.66
CA HIS A 267 -3.28 -18.75 4.04
C HIS A 267 -4.76 -18.54 3.72
N GLU A 268 -5.28 -17.33 3.93
CA GLU A 268 -6.67 -16.97 3.70
C GLU A 268 -6.71 -15.63 2.95
N ARG A 269 -7.54 -15.53 1.92
CA ARG A 269 -7.91 -14.26 1.30
C ARG A 269 -9.32 -13.90 1.79
N VAL A 270 -9.52 -12.64 2.19
CA VAL A 270 -10.77 -12.17 2.77
C VAL A 270 -11.39 -11.11 1.86
N GLU A 271 -12.60 -11.40 1.37
CA GLU A 271 -13.37 -10.49 0.53
C GLU A 271 -13.96 -9.31 1.30
N LEU A 272 -14.33 -8.27 0.57
CA LEU A 272 -15.21 -7.25 1.10
C LEU A 272 -16.63 -7.83 1.17
N PRO A 273 -17.31 -7.84 2.33
CA PRO A 273 -18.69 -8.29 2.42
C PRO A 273 -19.62 -7.54 1.45
N ASP A 274 -20.54 -8.27 0.82
CA ASP A 274 -21.43 -7.75 -0.23
C ASP A 274 -22.27 -6.54 0.23
N GLU A 275 -22.62 -6.49 1.50
CA GLU A 275 -23.36 -5.38 2.13
C GLU A 275 -22.55 -4.09 2.26
N LEU A 276 -21.22 -4.16 2.15
CA LEU A 276 -20.32 -3.01 2.18
C LEU A 276 -19.94 -2.50 0.78
N ILE A 277 -20.41 -3.16 -0.28
CA ILE A 277 -20.17 -2.76 -1.67
C ILE A 277 -21.20 -1.69 -2.07
N PRO A 278 -20.77 -0.44 -2.37
CA PRO A 278 -21.68 0.58 -2.91
C PRO A 278 -22.28 0.13 -4.24
N ALA A 279 -23.54 0.49 -4.50
CA ALA A 279 -24.26 0.06 -5.71
C ALA A 279 -23.51 0.43 -7.01
N ASP A 280 -23.03 1.66 -7.10
CA ASP A 280 -22.33 2.20 -8.29
C ASP A 280 -20.92 1.59 -8.47
N SER A 281 -20.36 0.98 -7.42
CA SER A 281 -19.07 0.31 -7.46
C SER A 281 -19.12 -1.12 -8.00
N ARG A 282 -20.32 -1.72 -8.11
CA ARG A 282 -20.48 -3.11 -8.59
C ARG A 282 -19.92 -3.29 -10.01
N VAL A 283 -20.13 -2.31 -10.88
CA VAL A 283 -19.61 -2.31 -12.25
C VAL A 283 -18.08 -2.42 -12.28
N GLU A 284 -17.38 -1.77 -11.35
CA GLU A 284 -15.92 -1.86 -11.25
C GLU A 284 -15.47 -3.24 -10.76
N ILE A 285 -16.14 -3.80 -9.76
CA ILE A 285 -15.82 -5.13 -9.23
C ILE A 285 -16.04 -6.19 -10.32
N ASP A 286 -17.20 -6.17 -10.98
CA ASP A 286 -17.54 -7.12 -12.04
C ASP A 286 -16.54 -7.03 -13.20
N ALA A 287 -16.10 -5.83 -13.57
CA ALA A 287 -15.07 -5.63 -14.58
C ALA A 287 -13.73 -6.25 -14.18
N LYS A 288 -13.32 -6.13 -12.91
CA LYS A 288 -12.07 -6.71 -12.41
C LYS A 288 -12.13 -8.23 -12.31
N ILE A 289 -13.29 -8.79 -11.91
CA ILE A 289 -13.53 -10.23 -11.90
C ILE A 289 -13.50 -10.78 -13.33
N THR A 290 -14.22 -10.14 -14.25
CA THR A 290 -14.26 -10.54 -15.67
C THR A 290 -12.87 -10.51 -16.32
N ALA A 291 -12.02 -9.56 -15.92
CA ALA A 291 -10.65 -9.44 -16.42
C ALA A 291 -9.63 -10.35 -15.69
N GLY A 292 -10.07 -11.23 -14.78
CA GLY A 292 -9.19 -12.12 -14.00
C GLY A 292 -8.24 -11.37 -13.06
N LYS A 293 -8.50 -10.09 -12.78
CA LYS A 293 -7.71 -9.30 -11.83
C LYS A 293 -8.13 -9.56 -10.40
N PHE A 294 -9.43 -9.82 -10.20
CA PHE A 294 -10.03 -10.22 -8.92
C PHE A 294 -10.60 -11.62 -9.02
N ASP A 295 -10.47 -12.40 -7.96
CA ASP A 295 -11.20 -13.66 -7.79
C ASP A 295 -12.40 -13.42 -6.88
N ARG A 296 -13.49 -14.16 -7.12
CA ARG A 296 -14.59 -14.32 -6.17
C ARG A 296 -14.31 -15.60 -5.37
N LEU A 297 -14.13 -15.46 -4.07
CA LEU A 297 -13.71 -16.49 -3.12
C LEU A 297 -14.90 -17.28 -2.58
#